data_AF-A0A060SPA1-F1
#
_entry.id   AF-A0A060SPA1-F1
#
_cell.length_a   1.000
_cell.length_b   1.000
_cell.length_c   1.000
_cell.angle_alpha   90.00
_cell.angle_beta   90.00
_cell.angle_gamma   90.00
#
_symmetry.space_group_name_H-M   'P 1'
#
loop_
_entity.id
_entity.type
_entity.pdbx_description
1 polymer ?
#
loop_
_entity_poly.entity_id
_entity_poly.type
_entity_poly.pdbx_seq_one_letter_code
_entity_poly.pdbx_strand_id
1 'polypeptide(L)'
;MSRSDTGHGTGSQGQFLSEGVNQAWPFLTGEAFKAEHRVNAQPGAALSDIASYGNERGVSYQYFRTEDTGYFYMTDHNYTTPWNFARDRPAPTHIVIHIGANDASQNVTADAFVETYQTFLTRLRGLYPVQPIFVFTPWGWPNADGSVSYYYGGQYERIVNERHRIGDRSVFLVNTTGWVMWEDVFPDNQHPNVPGHQKIASLFEKWLIQWGLRPESQWATPV
;
A
#
# COMPACT_ATOMS: atom_id res chain seq x y z
N MET A 1 10.22 -15.39 -9.25
CA MET A 1 9.84 -15.01 -10.62
C MET A 1 8.70 -14.02 -10.51
N SER A 2 8.98 -12.73 -10.67
CA SER A 2 7.94 -11.71 -10.82
C SER A 2 7.39 -11.81 -12.24
N ARG A 3 6.09 -12.07 -12.39
CA ARG A 3 5.40 -11.97 -13.68
C ARG A 3 4.25 -10.98 -13.53
N SER A 4 4.28 -9.95 -14.36
CA SER A 4 3.28 -8.90 -14.48
C SER A 4 2.05 -9.46 -15.20
N ASP A 5 0.92 -9.52 -14.50
CA ASP A 5 -0.39 -9.76 -15.11
C ASP A 5 -1.10 -8.41 -15.37
N THR A 6 -1.72 -8.31 -16.54
CA THR A 6 -2.43 -7.13 -17.03
C THR A 6 -3.82 -7.04 -16.40
N GLY A 7 -3.88 -6.61 -15.13
CA GLY A 7 -5.14 -6.24 -14.46
C GLY A 7 -5.49 -4.76 -14.64
N HIS A 8 -6.67 -4.44 -15.17
CA HIS A 8 -7.13 -3.06 -15.33
C HIS A 8 -7.54 -2.39 -14.00
N GLY A 9 -6.57 -2.11 -13.13
CA GLY A 9 -6.80 -1.24 -11.99
C GLY A 9 -5.51 -0.75 -11.33
N THR A 10 -5.51 0.48 -10.84
CA THR A 10 -4.99 0.78 -9.50
C THR A 10 -3.52 0.54 -9.13
N GLY A 11 -2.56 0.29 -10.02
CA GLY A 11 -1.25 -0.22 -9.64
C GLY A 11 -0.18 0.81 -9.20
N SER A 12 -0.20 1.34 -7.97
CA SER A 12 0.89 2.21 -7.43
C SER A 12 2.19 1.46 -7.03
N GLN A 13 2.31 0.18 -7.39
CA GLN A 13 3.47 -0.69 -7.20
C GLN A 13 4.32 -0.87 -8.47
N GLY A 14 4.06 -0.06 -9.50
CA GLY A 14 4.87 -0.01 -10.71
C GLY A 14 4.30 -0.79 -11.90
N GLN A 15 3.00 -1.11 -11.91
CA GLN A 15 2.37 -1.90 -12.98
C GLN A 15 2.61 -1.34 -14.40
N PHE A 16 2.63 -0.01 -14.52
CA PHE A 16 2.78 0.69 -15.80
C PHE A 16 4.21 1.19 -16.07
N LEU A 17 5.17 0.86 -15.20
CA LEU A 17 6.56 1.28 -15.37
C LEU A 17 7.32 0.28 -16.24
N SER A 18 8.26 0.78 -17.04
CA SER A 18 9.04 -0.05 -17.96
C SER A 18 9.88 -1.11 -17.25
N GLU A 19 10.30 -0.86 -16.02
CA GLU A 19 11.04 -1.83 -15.19
C GLU A 19 10.18 -2.37 -14.02
N GLY A 20 8.86 -2.19 -14.09
CA GLY A 20 7.93 -2.70 -13.11
C GLY A 20 8.22 -2.19 -11.69
N VAL A 21 8.21 -3.11 -10.73
CA VAL A 21 8.41 -2.82 -9.29
C VAL A 21 9.76 -2.16 -8.98
N ASN A 22 10.79 -2.37 -9.80
CA ASN A 22 12.13 -1.83 -9.55
C ASN A 22 12.18 -0.29 -9.64
N GLN A 23 11.21 0.32 -10.34
CA GLN A 23 11.06 1.78 -10.43
C GLN A 23 9.95 2.31 -9.52
N ALA A 24 9.28 1.43 -8.77
CA ALA A 24 8.17 1.82 -7.92
C ALA A 24 8.67 2.39 -6.58
N TRP A 25 7.92 3.36 -6.06
CA TRP A 25 8.26 4.07 -4.83
C TRP A 25 8.56 3.16 -3.61
N PRO A 26 7.89 2.01 -3.38
CA PRO A 26 8.23 1.15 -2.24
C PRO A 26 9.61 0.51 -2.38
N PHE A 27 9.99 0.15 -3.62
CA PHE A 27 11.30 -0.39 -3.94
C PHE A 27 12.36 0.69 -3.76
N LEU A 28 12.16 1.86 -4.38
CA LEU A 28 13.09 2.99 -4.28
C LEU A 28 13.34 3.43 -2.83
N THR A 29 12.29 3.52 -2.00
CA THR A 29 12.45 3.82 -0.57
C THR A 29 13.20 2.71 0.17
N GLY A 30 12.93 1.44 -0.15
CA GLY A 30 13.68 0.31 0.42
C GLY A 30 15.18 0.40 0.10
N GLU A 31 15.52 0.68 -1.15
CA GLU A 31 16.90 0.89 -1.60
C GLU A 31 17.58 2.06 -0.87
N ALA A 32 16.89 3.20 -0.73
CA ALA A 32 17.42 4.38 -0.06
C ALA A 32 17.79 4.12 1.42
N PHE A 33 17.03 3.25 2.10
CA PHE A 33 17.29 2.86 3.48
C PHE A 33 18.14 1.59 3.62
N LYS A 34 18.51 0.94 2.51
CA LYS A 34 19.15 -0.38 2.46
C LYS A 34 18.37 -1.42 3.28
N ALA A 35 17.06 -1.36 3.16
CA ALA A 35 16.12 -2.21 3.87
C ALA A 35 15.57 -3.28 2.94
N GLU A 36 15.58 -4.53 3.43
CA GLU A 36 14.82 -5.60 2.79
C GLU A 36 13.34 -5.21 2.73
N HIS A 37 12.73 -5.44 1.57
CA HIS A 37 11.35 -5.03 1.33
C HIS A 37 10.53 -6.20 0.77
N ARG A 38 9.28 -6.28 1.24
CA ARG A 38 8.25 -7.15 0.65
C ARG A 38 7.11 -6.28 0.19
N VAL A 39 6.83 -6.33 -1.11
CA VAL A 39 5.70 -5.63 -1.73
C VAL A 39 4.55 -6.62 -1.90
N ASN A 40 3.54 -6.53 -1.03
CA ASN A 40 2.26 -7.23 -1.21
C ASN A 40 1.26 -6.21 -1.75
N ALA A 41 1.07 -6.22 -3.06
CA ALA A 41 0.21 -5.27 -3.76
C ALA A 41 -0.40 -5.92 -4.98
N GLN A 42 -1.69 -5.68 -5.18
CA GLN A 42 -2.45 -6.22 -6.28
C GLN A 42 -3.16 -5.08 -7.02
N PRO A 43 -2.93 -4.91 -8.33
CA PRO A 43 -3.56 -3.85 -9.10
C PRO A 43 -5.09 -3.93 -9.00
N GLY A 44 -5.72 -2.78 -8.76
CA GLY A 44 -7.18 -2.70 -8.67
C GLY A 44 -7.80 -3.31 -7.40
N ALA A 45 -7.01 -3.77 -6.43
CA ALA A 45 -7.59 -4.34 -5.21
C ALA A 45 -8.16 -3.25 -4.27
N ALA A 46 -9.30 -3.54 -3.65
CA ALA A 46 -9.85 -2.81 -2.52
C ALA A 46 -9.32 -3.38 -1.18
N LEU A 47 -9.36 -2.58 -0.11
CA LEU A 47 -9.13 -3.11 1.24
C LEU A 47 -10.31 -3.99 1.66
N SER A 48 -11.52 -3.48 1.44
CA SER A 48 -12.79 -4.16 1.69
C SER A 48 -12.84 -5.48 0.94
N ASP A 49 -13.36 -6.52 1.58
CA ASP A 49 -13.47 -7.85 0.99
C ASP A 49 -14.62 -7.92 -0.01
N ILE A 50 -14.42 -7.26 -1.14
CA ILE A 50 -15.35 -7.13 -2.26
C ILE A 50 -14.63 -7.52 -3.56
N ALA A 51 -15.43 -7.89 -4.57
CA ALA A 51 -14.91 -8.02 -5.93
C ALA A 51 -14.51 -6.62 -6.46
N SER A 52 -13.27 -6.50 -6.95
CA SER A 52 -12.67 -5.21 -7.28
C SER A 52 -11.71 -5.34 -8.45
N TYR A 53 -12.12 -4.83 -9.63
CA TYR A 53 -11.29 -4.78 -10.85
C TYR A 53 -10.55 -6.10 -11.19
N GLY A 54 -11.25 -7.24 -11.10
CA GLY A 54 -10.70 -8.56 -11.37
C GLY A 54 -10.11 -9.28 -10.16
N ASN A 55 -10.16 -8.67 -8.98
CA ASN A 55 -9.81 -9.30 -7.72
C ASN A 55 -11.08 -9.83 -7.05
N GLU A 56 -11.14 -11.13 -6.77
CA GLU A 56 -12.30 -11.76 -6.14
C GLU A 56 -12.43 -11.43 -4.65
N ARG A 57 -11.32 -11.05 -4.01
CA ARG A 57 -11.22 -10.77 -2.57
C ARG A 57 -10.51 -9.46 -2.31
N GLY A 58 -10.78 -8.85 -1.17
CA GLY A 58 -10.07 -7.64 -0.73
C GLY A 58 -8.72 -7.93 -0.09
N VAL A 59 -7.86 -6.92 0.03
CA VAL A 59 -6.56 -7.04 0.71
C VAL A 59 -6.73 -7.43 2.19
N SER A 60 -7.82 -7.02 2.83
CA SER A 60 -8.14 -7.45 4.21
C SER A 60 -8.29 -8.98 4.34
N TYR A 61 -8.55 -9.68 3.25
CA TYR A 61 -8.55 -11.13 3.16
C TYR A 61 -7.23 -11.65 2.57
N GLN A 62 -6.84 -11.18 1.38
CA GLN A 62 -5.71 -11.68 0.59
C GLN A 62 -4.38 -11.62 1.35
N TYR A 63 -4.14 -10.58 2.16
CA TYR A 63 -2.88 -10.44 2.91
C TYR A 63 -2.58 -11.64 3.83
N PHE A 64 -3.62 -12.35 4.28
CA PHE A 64 -3.50 -13.50 5.18
C PHE A 64 -3.54 -14.85 4.46
N ARG A 65 -3.44 -14.84 3.13
CA ARG A 65 -3.48 -16.02 2.26
C ARG A 65 -2.16 -16.18 1.51
N THR A 66 -1.89 -17.42 1.11
CA THR A 66 -0.67 -17.77 0.37
C THR A 66 -0.81 -17.41 -1.11
N GLU A 67 -1.99 -17.64 -1.68
CA GLU A 67 -2.30 -17.37 -3.09
C GLU A 67 -2.94 -15.98 -3.28
N ASP A 68 -2.58 -15.31 -4.38
CA ASP A 68 -3.28 -14.11 -4.87
C ASP A 68 -4.62 -14.46 -5.54
N THR A 69 -5.37 -13.46 -6.02
CA THR A 69 -6.66 -13.68 -6.71
C THR A 69 -6.56 -13.80 -8.23
N GLY A 70 -5.36 -13.71 -8.83
CA GLY A 70 -5.17 -13.59 -10.27
C GLY A 70 -5.57 -14.83 -11.08
N TYR A 71 -5.65 -15.99 -10.44
CA TYR A 71 -5.96 -17.28 -11.08
C TYR A 71 -7.18 -17.98 -10.50
N PHE A 72 -8.13 -17.22 -9.96
CA PHE A 72 -9.33 -17.75 -9.30
C PHE A 72 -10.16 -18.73 -10.16
N TYR A 73 -10.02 -18.65 -11.48
CA TYR A 73 -10.71 -19.51 -12.45
C TYR A 73 -10.00 -20.85 -12.71
N MET A 74 -8.77 -21.06 -12.21
CA MET A 74 -8.05 -22.33 -12.38
C MET A 74 -8.50 -23.36 -11.33
N THR A 75 -8.59 -24.63 -11.73
CA THR A 75 -9.12 -25.72 -10.89
C THR A 75 -8.21 -26.11 -9.72
N ASP A 76 -6.92 -25.81 -9.80
CA ASP A 76 -5.93 -26.03 -8.74
C ASP A 76 -5.71 -24.80 -7.86
N HIS A 77 -6.41 -23.69 -8.15
CA HIS A 77 -6.31 -22.47 -7.39
C HIS A 77 -7.19 -22.52 -6.13
N ASN A 78 -6.57 -22.29 -4.97
CA ASN A 78 -7.27 -22.30 -3.68
C ASN A 78 -6.85 -21.09 -2.82
N TYR A 79 -7.45 -19.91 -3.03
CA TYR A 79 -7.21 -18.68 -2.25
C TYR A 79 -7.62 -18.77 -0.76
N THR A 80 -7.85 -19.97 -0.22
CA THR A 80 -8.19 -20.19 1.19
C THR A 80 -7.00 -20.59 2.04
N THR A 81 -5.85 -20.96 1.45
CA THR A 81 -4.67 -21.40 2.21
C THR A 81 -4.10 -20.25 3.03
N PRO A 82 -4.12 -20.32 4.38
CA PRO A 82 -3.55 -19.25 5.20
C PRO A 82 -2.04 -19.12 4.99
N TRP A 83 -1.53 -17.89 4.87
CA TRP A 83 -0.08 -17.66 4.90
C TRP A 83 0.48 -18.00 6.28
N ASN A 84 1.61 -18.70 6.32
CA ASN A 84 2.33 -18.97 7.55
C ASN A 84 3.30 -17.81 7.86
N PHE A 85 2.84 -16.85 8.66
CA PHE A 85 3.62 -15.68 9.07
C PHE A 85 4.89 -16.00 9.88
N ALA A 86 5.05 -17.23 10.40
CA ALA A 86 6.33 -17.63 11.01
C ALA A 86 7.49 -17.72 9.98
N ARG A 87 7.15 -17.69 8.68
CA ARG A 87 8.10 -17.63 7.56
C ARG A 87 8.58 -16.21 7.23
N ASP A 88 8.00 -15.18 7.85
CA ASP A 88 8.46 -13.81 7.68
C ASP A 88 9.69 -13.60 8.55
N ARG A 89 10.85 -14.00 8.02
CA ARG A 89 12.14 -13.91 8.70
C ARG A 89 13.15 -13.13 7.84
N PRO A 90 13.68 -12.01 8.34
CA PRO A 90 13.31 -11.35 9.60
C PRO A 90 11.85 -10.85 9.58
N ALA A 91 11.25 -10.68 10.77
CA ALA A 91 9.95 -10.03 10.87
C ALA A 91 10.08 -8.58 10.35
N PRO A 92 9.04 -8.02 9.70
CA PRO A 92 9.09 -6.63 9.24
C PRO A 92 9.35 -5.71 10.43
N THR A 93 10.23 -4.73 10.26
CA THR A 93 10.48 -3.71 11.27
C THR A 93 9.44 -2.60 11.20
N HIS A 94 8.90 -2.33 10.00
CA HIS A 94 7.91 -1.30 9.70
C HIS A 94 6.89 -1.86 8.71
N ILE A 95 5.65 -1.40 8.81
CA ILE A 95 4.56 -1.79 7.89
C ILE A 95 4.03 -0.53 7.24
N VAL A 96 3.92 -0.54 5.91
CA VAL A 96 3.36 0.56 5.14
C VAL A 96 2.06 0.10 4.49
N ILE A 97 1.00 0.87 4.68
CA ILE A 97 -0.32 0.57 4.09
C ILE A 97 -0.76 1.79 3.28
N HIS A 98 -0.84 1.61 1.97
CA HIS A 98 -1.35 2.59 1.02
C HIS A 98 -2.50 1.94 0.23
N ILE A 99 -3.75 2.22 0.64
CA ILE A 99 -4.94 1.59 0.08
C ILE A 99 -6.19 2.46 0.29
N GLY A 100 -7.20 2.27 -0.54
CA GLY A 100 -8.53 2.89 -0.38
C GLY A 100 -9.07 3.61 -1.60
N ALA A 101 -8.24 3.89 -2.62
CA ALA A 101 -8.72 4.51 -3.86
C ALA A 101 -9.80 3.66 -4.55
N ASN A 102 -9.58 2.34 -4.67
CA ASN A 102 -10.54 1.43 -5.30
C ASN A 102 -11.81 1.24 -4.46
N ASP A 103 -11.68 1.18 -3.13
CA ASP A 103 -12.85 1.16 -2.23
C ASP A 103 -13.76 2.37 -2.49
N ALA A 104 -13.17 3.57 -2.57
CA ALA A 104 -13.91 4.80 -2.82
C ALA A 104 -14.52 4.82 -4.23
N SER A 105 -13.77 4.41 -5.26
CA SER A 105 -14.26 4.31 -6.64
C SER A 105 -15.39 3.31 -6.82
N GLN A 106 -15.53 2.35 -5.90
CA GLN A 106 -16.60 1.35 -5.88
C GLN A 106 -17.67 1.60 -4.80
N ASN A 107 -17.77 2.85 -4.33
CA ASN A 107 -18.83 3.31 -3.42
C ASN A 107 -18.86 2.59 -2.06
N VAL A 108 -17.73 2.07 -1.58
CA VAL A 108 -17.63 1.67 -0.17
C VAL A 108 -17.79 2.95 0.67
N THR A 109 -18.71 2.91 1.63
CA THR A 109 -18.95 4.07 2.50
C THR A 109 -17.74 4.35 3.38
N ALA A 110 -17.53 5.62 3.74
CA ALA A 110 -16.45 6.03 4.63
C ALA A 110 -16.44 5.23 5.95
N ASP A 111 -17.60 5.04 6.57
CA ASP A 111 -17.70 4.29 7.83
C ASP A 111 -17.34 2.80 7.65
N ALA A 112 -17.84 2.15 6.59
CA ALA A 112 -17.49 0.76 6.29
C ALA A 112 -15.99 0.58 5.98
N PHE A 113 -15.39 1.55 5.29
CA PHE A 113 -13.95 1.56 5.04
C PHE A 113 -13.16 1.68 6.34
N VAL A 114 -13.54 2.60 7.23
CA VAL A 114 -12.90 2.75 8.56
C VAL A 114 -13.02 1.46 9.37
N GLU A 115 -14.20 0.86 9.44
CA GLU A 115 -14.42 -0.40 10.16
C GLU A 115 -13.53 -1.54 9.63
N THR A 116 -13.47 -1.70 8.30
CA THR A 116 -12.61 -2.68 7.65
C THR A 116 -11.15 -2.42 7.98
N TYR A 117 -10.71 -1.17 7.90
CA TYR A 117 -9.34 -0.76 8.20
C TYR A 117 -8.97 -1.06 9.65
N GLN A 118 -9.86 -0.78 10.61
CA GLN A 118 -9.63 -1.07 12.02
C GLN A 118 -9.54 -2.56 12.31
N THR A 119 -10.39 -3.35 11.65
CA THR A 119 -10.33 -4.81 11.72
C THR A 119 -9.00 -5.32 11.17
N PHE A 120 -8.57 -4.78 10.03
CA PHE A 120 -7.29 -5.14 9.41
C PHE A 120 -6.10 -4.80 10.32
N LEU A 121 -6.06 -3.59 10.88
CA LEU A 121 -5.01 -3.17 11.84
C LEU A 121 -5.00 -4.06 13.10
N THR A 122 -6.16 -4.45 13.61
CA THR A 122 -6.26 -5.36 14.75
C THR A 122 -5.66 -6.73 14.44
N ARG A 123 -5.92 -7.27 13.24
CA ARG A 123 -5.32 -8.53 12.79
C ARG A 123 -3.81 -8.41 12.57
N LEU A 124 -3.35 -7.29 11.99
CA LEU A 124 -1.91 -7.01 11.88
C LEU A 124 -1.22 -6.95 13.24
N ARG A 125 -1.86 -6.35 14.26
CA ARG A 125 -1.31 -6.32 15.63
C ARG A 125 -1.22 -7.69 16.30
N GLY A 126 -2.05 -8.65 15.88
CA GLY A 126 -1.89 -10.05 16.29
C GLY A 126 -0.61 -10.69 15.75
N LEU A 127 -0.07 -10.20 14.63
CA LEU A 127 1.14 -10.70 13.97
C LEU A 127 2.38 -9.88 14.35
N TYR A 128 2.21 -8.56 14.43
CA TYR A 128 3.25 -7.55 14.59
C TYR A 128 2.88 -6.61 15.74
N PRO A 129 3.11 -7.02 17.00
CA PRO A 129 2.54 -6.34 18.16
C PRO A 129 3.09 -4.93 18.42
N VAL A 130 4.30 -4.63 17.95
CA VAL A 130 5.03 -3.40 18.33
C VAL A 130 5.50 -2.54 17.16
N GLN A 131 5.54 -3.12 15.96
CA GLN A 131 6.08 -2.49 14.76
C GLN A 131 5.34 -1.19 14.43
N PRO A 132 6.03 -0.10 14.05
CA PRO A 132 5.36 1.07 13.49
C PRO A 132 4.53 0.69 12.25
N ILE A 133 3.29 1.16 12.21
CA ILE A 133 2.41 1.05 11.03
C ILE A 133 2.22 2.45 10.46
N PHE A 134 2.57 2.63 9.20
CA PHE A 134 2.43 3.87 8.45
C PHE A 134 1.20 3.78 7.56
N VAL A 135 0.15 4.51 7.92
CA VAL A 135 -1.13 4.60 7.22
C VAL A 135 -1.05 5.77 6.25
N PHE A 136 -1.01 5.48 4.95
CA PHE A 136 -0.95 6.49 3.91
C PHE A 136 -2.35 6.88 3.46
N THR A 137 -2.58 8.18 3.26
CA THR A 137 -3.67 8.62 2.39
C THR A 137 -3.33 8.27 0.94
N PRO A 138 -4.31 7.85 0.11
CA PRO A 138 -4.09 7.74 -1.32
C PRO A 138 -3.79 9.11 -1.91
N TRP A 139 -2.95 9.15 -2.95
CA TRP A 139 -2.41 10.40 -3.52
C TRP A 139 -3.48 11.35 -4.10
N GLY A 140 -4.70 10.87 -4.31
CA GLY A 140 -5.80 11.59 -4.96
C GLY A 140 -5.97 11.22 -6.43
N TRP A 141 -6.78 12.01 -7.13
CA TRP A 141 -7.07 11.92 -8.56
C TRP A 141 -6.70 13.27 -9.19
N PRO A 142 -5.45 13.45 -9.65
CA PRO A 142 -4.98 14.69 -10.24
C PRO A 142 -5.55 14.87 -11.64
N ASN A 143 -5.94 16.09 -11.99
CA ASN A 143 -6.52 16.45 -13.28
C ASN A 143 -5.64 17.44 -14.05
N ALA A 144 -5.79 17.47 -15.37
CA ALA A 144 -5.04 18.37 -16.26
C ALA A 144 -5.27 19.87 -15.98
N ASP A 145 -6.37 20.23 -15.31
CA ASP A 145 -6.66 21.61 -14.89
C ASP A 145 -5.96 22.02 -13.58
N GLY A 146 -5.15 21.12 -12.99
CA GLY A 146 -4.42 21.32 -11.75
C GLY A 146 -5.21 21.00 -10.48
N SER A 147 -6.50 20.64 -10.59
CA SER A 147 -7.28 20.17 -9.45
C SER A 147 -6.92 18.75 -9.04
N VAL A 148 -7.03 18.44 -7.75
CA VAL A 148 -6.84 17.09 -7.21
C VAL A 148 -8.03 16.73 -6.33
N SER A 149 -8.73 15.64 -6.66
CA SER A 149 -9.79 15.09 -5.80
C SER A 149 -9.21 14.06 -4.85
N TYR A 150 -9.56 14.12 -3.57
CA TYR A 150 -9.04 13.20 -2.55
C TYR A 150 -10.11 12.23 -2.06
N TYR A 151 -9.66 11.04 -1.68
CA TYR A 151 -10.51 9.96 -1.18
C TYR A 151 -10.63 10.02 0.33
N TYR A 152 -11.82 9.69 0.84
CA TYR A 152 -12.11 9.54 2.27
C TYR A 152 -11.55 10.68 3.16
N GLY A 153 -11.88 11.93 2.82
CA GLY A 153 -11.45 13.11 3.57
C GLY A 153 -11.62 12.95 5.09
N GLY A 154 -10.52 13.11 5.83
CA GLY A 154 -10.47 12.98 7.30
C GLY A 154 -10.53 11.55 7.86
N GLN A 155 -10.82 10.53 7.05
CA GLN A 155 -11.04 9.17 7.59
C GLN A 155 -9.75 8.45 7.96
N TYR A 156 -8.65 8.68 7.23
CA TYR A 156 -7.34 8.13 7.61
C TYR A 156 -6.86 8.68 8.95
N GLU A 157 -7.10 9.97 9.22
CA GLU A 157 -6.82 10.57 10.51
C GLU A 157 -7.73 10.00 11.61
N ARG A 158 -9.02 9.77 11.31
CA ARG A 158 -9.93 9.08 12.21
C ARG A 158 -9.42 7.66 12.56
N ILE A 159 -9.00 6.88 11.58
CA ILE A 159 -8.45 5.52 11.78
C ILE A 159 -7.29 5.57 12.77
N VAL A 160 -6.29 6.44 12.53
CA VAL A 160 -5.12 6.60 13.40
C VAL A 160 -5.52 7.05 14.80
N ASN A 161 -6.39 8.06 14.91
CA ASN A 161 -6.85 8.60 16.19
C ASN A 161 -7.61 7.55 17.02
N GLU A 162 -8.43 6.71 16.38
CA GLU A 162 -9.11 5.61 17.05
C GLU A 162 -8.15 4.52 17.54
N ARG A 163 -7.08 4.20 16.81
CA ARG A 163 -5.98 3.32 17.33
C ARG A 163 -5.33 3.93 18.57
N HIS A 164 -5.05 5.23 18.53
CA HIS A 164 -4.43 5.94 19.64
C HIS A 164 -5.31 5.98 20.89
N ARG A 165 -6.64 6.09 20.71
CA ARG A 165 -7.62 6.07 21.82
C ARG A 165 -7.62 4.74 22.59
N ILE A 166 -7.30 3.63 21.93
CA ILE A 166 -7.17 2.30 22.57
C ILE A 166 -5.73 1.98 22.99
N GLY A 167 -4.81 2.96 22.94
CA GLY A 167 -3.44 2.84 23.42
C GLY A 167 -2.40 2.44 22.36
N ASP A 168 -2.81 2.12 21.13
CA ASP A 168 -1.87 1.80 20.04
C ASP A 168 -1.30 3.08 19.43
N ARG A 169 -0.25 3.61 20.06
CA ARG A 169 0.46 4.85 19.66
C ARG A 169 1.47 4.65 18.53
N SER A 170 1.70 3.41 18.10
CA SER A 170 2.66 3.05 17.05
C SER A 170 2.01 2.95 15.66
N VAL A 171 0.91 3.67 15.44
CA VAL A 171 0.27 3.85 14.14
C VAL A 171 0.35 5.32 13.77
N PHE A 172 0.89 5.64 12.60
CA PHE A 172 1.17 7.01 12.18
C PHE A 172 0.50 7.30 10.85
N LEU A 173 -0.05 8.51 10.73
CA LEU A 173 -0.56 9.03 9.48
C LEU A 173 0.60 9.55 8.63
N VAL A 174 0.72 9.05 7.40
CA VAL A 174 1.50 9.68 6.35
C VAL A 174 0.50 10.37 5.43
N ASN A 175 0.33 11.68 5.64
CA ASN A 175 -0.56 12.49 4.82
C ASN A 175 0.17 12.88 3.53
N THR A 176 -0.40 12.45 2.41
CA THR A 176 0.17 12.57 1.07
C THR A 176 -0.52 13.62 0.22
N THR A 177 -1.46 14.39 0.79
CA THR A 177 -2.09 15.53 0.12
C THR A 177 -1.03 16.43 -0.50
N GLY A 178 -1.16 16.70 -1.80
CA GLY A 178 -0.25 17.56 -2.57
C GLY A 178 1.06 16.89 -3.01
N TRP A 179 1.28 15.59 -2.76
CA TRP A 179 2.50 14.92 -3.20
C TRP A 179 2.52 14.66 -4.70
N VAL A 180 1.38 14.28 -5.28
CA VAL A 180 1.24 13.87 -6.69
C VAL A 180 0.34 14.87 -7.41
N MET A 181 0.84 15.41 -8.51
CA MET A 181 0.14 16.32 -9.42
C MET A 181 0.05 15.70 -10.83
N TRP A 182 -0.54 16.42 -11.78
CA TRP A 182 -0.79 15.91 -13.13
C TRP A 182 0.50 15.49 -13.86
N GLU A 183 1.60 16.22 -13.68
CA GLU A 183 2.90 15.88 -14.27
C GLU A 183 3.52 14.59 -13.72
N ASP A 184 3.09 14.14 -12.55
CA ASP A 184 3.61 12.97 -11.85
C ASP A 184 2.92 11.67 -12.27
N VAL A 185 1.90 11.75 -13.13
CA VAL A 185 1.10 10.58 -13.55
C VAL A 185 1.11 10.36 -15.06
N PHE A 186 0.73 9.17 -15.50
CA PHE A 186 0.39 8.93 -16.90
C PHE A 186 -0.99 9.55 -17.20
N PRO A 187 -1.14 10.39 -18.23
CA PRO A 187 -2.43 11.03 -18.55
C PRO A 187 -3.59 10.05 -18.74
N ASP A 188 -3.32 8.88 -19.31
CA ASP A 188 -4.35 7.92 -19.74
C ASP A 188 -4.92 7.07 -18.60
N ASN A 189 -4.20 6.95 -17.49
CA ASN A 189 -4.59 6.07 -16.40
C ASN A 189 -4.38 6.67 -15.00
N GLN A 190 -3.74 7.84 -14.92
CA GLN A 190 -3.45 8.60 -13.71
C GLN A 190 -2.66 7.85 -12.62
N HIS A 191 -1.97 6.78 -13.01
CA HIS A 191 -1.00 6.13 -12.15
C HIS A 191 0.30 6.92 -12.16
N PRO A 192 1.06 6.93 -11.04
CA PRO A 192 2.34 7.59 -11.02
C PRO A 192 3.25 7.08 -12.15
N ASN A 193 3.84 8.01 -12.89
CA ASN A 193 4.86 7.72 -13.88
C ASN A 193 6.24 7.57 -13.19
N VAL A 194 7.30 7.31 -13.95
CA VAL A 194 8.65 7.12 -13.37
C VAL A 194 9.09 8.32 -12.51
N PRO A 195 9.04 9.58 -13.02
CA PRO A 195 9.27 10.76 -12.17
C PRO A 195 8.37 10.85 -10.94
N GLY A 196 7.08 10.54 -11.07
CA GLY A 196 6.14 10.57 -9.95
C GLY A 196 6.48 9.57 -8.86
N HIS A 197 6.90 8.35 -9.21
CA HIS A 197 7.39 7.37 -8.23
C HIS A 197 8.65 7.83 -7.51
N GLN A 198 9.60 8.45 -8.22
CA GLN A 198 10.81 9.02 -7.62
C GLN A 198 10.48 10.16 -6.66
N LYS A 199 9.53 11.03 -7.02
CA LYS A 199 9.03 12.11 -6.16
C LYS A 199 8.37 11.56 -4.89
N ILE A 200 7.48 10.57 -5.02
CA ILE A 200 6.82 9.91 -3.90
C ILE A 200 7.86 9.29 -2.96
N ALA A 201 8.84 8.55 -3.50
CA ALA A 201 9.91 7.95 -2.72
C ALA A 201 10.70 9.01 -1.95
N SER A 202 11.13 10.08 -2.62
CA SER A 202 11.90 11.18 -2.01
C SER A 202 11.13 11.87 -0.87
N LEU A 203 9.83 12.10 -1.05
CA LEU A 203 8.96 12.71 -0.03
C LEU A 203 8.77 11.78 1.17
N PHE A 204 8.60 10.48 0.93
CA PHE A 204 8.48 9.50 2.00
C PHE A 204 9.80 9.29 2.75
N GLU A 205 10.93 9.25 2.05
CA GLU A 205 12.26 9.20 2.66
C GLU A 205 12.48 10.38 3.61
N LYS A 206 12.13 11.60 3.17
CA LYS A 206 12.16 12.80 4.01
C LYS A 206 11.25 12.65 5.22
N TRP A 207 10.03 12.15 5.04
CA TRP A 207 9.10 11.90 6.14
C TRP A 207 9.67 10.89 7.15
N LEU A 208 10.25 9.78 6.70
CA LEU A 208 10.88 8.77 7.56
C LEU A 208 12.06 9.33 8.34
N ILE A 209 12.92 10.13 7.70
CA ILE A 209 14.04 10.80 8.36
C ILE A 209 13.55 11.77 9.44
N GLN A 210 12.49 12.52 9.15
CA GLN A 210 11.87 13.43 10.13
C GLN A 210 11.20 12.67 11.28
N TRP A 211 10.55 11.55 10.98
CA TRP A 211 9.95 10.66 11.97
C TRP A 211 11.01 10.05 12.91
N GLY A 212 12.23 9.85 12.41
CA GLY A 212 13.39 9.43 13.21
C GLY A 212 14.13 8.22 12.67
N LEU A 213 13.68 7.65 11.54
CA LEU A 213 14.40 6.56 10.87
C LEU A 213 15.69 7.10 10.24
N ARG A 214 16.70 6.25 10.17
CA ARG A 214 17.99 6.56 9.54
C ARG A 214 18.31 5.46 8.53
N PRO A 215 18.79 5.80 7.32
CA PRO A 215 19.31 4.81 6.38
C PRO A 215 20.48 4.03 6.97
N GLU A 216 20.56 2.75 6.64
CA GLU A 216 21.73 1.94 6.97
C GLU A 216 22.92 2.31 6.08
N SER A 217 24.15 2.18 6.60
CA SER A 217 25.36 2.52 5.85
C SER A 217 25.70 1.48 4.77
N GLN A 218 25.21 0.24 4.92
CA GLN A 218 25.39 -0.87 4.00
C GLN A 218 24.23 -1.87 4.11
N TRP A 219 24.01 -2.67 3.08
CA TRP A 219 23.09 -3.81 3.15
C TRP A 219 23.59 -4.83 4.17
N ALA A 220 22.68 -5.45 4.91
CA ALA A 220 23.02 -6.54 5.83
C ALA A 220 23.56 -7.77 5.09
N THR A 221 23.15 -7.95 3.83
CA THR A 221 23.58 -9.01 2.93
C THR A 221 24.64 -8.47 1.97
N PRO A 222 25.79 -9.16 1.78
CA PRO A 222 26.77 -8.77 0.77
C PRO A 222 26.13 -8.80 -0.62
N VAL A 223 26.41 -7.76 -1.42
CA VAL A 223 25.99 -7.63 -2.83
C VAL A 223 26.88 -8.46 -3.74
#